data_AF-A0A537CII5-F1
#
_entry.id   AF-A0A537CII5-F1
#
_cell.length_a   1.000
_cell.length_b   1.000
_cell.length_c   1.000
_cell.angle_alpha   90.00
_cell.angle_beta   90.00
_cell.angle_gamma   90.00
#
_symmetry.space_group_name_H-M   'P 1'
#
loop_
_entity.id
_entity.type
_entity.pdbx_description
1 polymer ?
#
loop_
_entity_poly.entity_id
_entity_poly.type
_entity_poly.pdbx_seq_one_letter_code
_entity_poly.pdbx_strand_id
1 'polypeptide(L)'
;MNYFILGAGLALLGVAHAGHEFPFYPSFYPQEITVEALDARSAAQRLAKGTLHAYAGGDITDSGKSGVVTSLGGYVVAKLEPGRCADARGMKDALGAGAVWHPYPVTPFHADYLHHADRAEAARAATGEQKKFSGKLEIIDVGALMAKASARYNGWSGPPWLRQGWFHAYLLLAPTVTDVRIENAARRLMRGDYRSLEERINLERNLVELLQARCERVVLGYTVRREHYGADYSQGIENVGYDALEGLASAIFPRTVKLRDFPWNGWLNVAAPAPPSSAWNPLVGGFGDVFGRLVWSTLSDPALLPSPHGGGWIENRVSASVEKSEKGFAVPEDALFSAGRGKTATTRIVYRVRNSAFHDGTSMSFADLVYAYAFTNPEQLRGVRLL
;
A
#
# COMPACT_ATOMS: atom_id res chain seq x y z
N MET A 1 50.26 -18.62 -24.07
CA MET A 1 48.94 -19.23 -23.86
C MET A 1 47.95 -18.09 -23.71
N ASN A 2 47.23 -17.78 -24.78
CA ASN A 2 46.42 -16.57 -24.93
C ASN A 2 45.08 -16.76 -24.20
N TYR A 3 44.78 -15.90 -23.24
CA TYR A 3 43.47 -15.82 -22.62
C TYR A 3 42.61 -14.80 -23.37
N PHE A 4 41.56 -15.31 -24.04
CA PHE A 4 40.46 -14.51 -24.56
C PHE A 4 39.51 -14.17 -23.41
N ILE A 5 39.37 -12.89 -23.09
CA ILE A 5 38.30 -12.38 -22.22
C ILE A 5 37.16 -11.97 -23.14
N LEU A 6 36.05 -12.71 -23.08
CA LEU A 6 34.80 -12.32 -23.72
C LEU A 6 34.17 -11.16 -22.93
N GLY A 7 34.12 -9.99 -23.55
CA GLY A 7 33.39 -8.83 -23.03
C GLY A 7 31.89 -9.09 -23.08
N ALA A 8 31.27 -9.18 -21.90
CA ALA A 8 29.83 -9.12 -21.77
C ALA A 8 29.36 -7.67 -22.00
N GLY A 9 28.57 -7.47 -23.05
CA GLY A 9 27.94 -6.20 -23.34
C GLY A 9 27.06 -5.74 -22.19
N LEU A 10 27.35 -4.55 -21.66
CA LEU A 10 26.46 -3.80 -20.80
C LEU A 10 25.16 -3.52 -21.57
N ALA A 11 24.12 -4.29 -21.30
CA ALA A 11 22.76 -3.84 -21.51
C ALA A 11 22.50 -2.71 -20.49
N LEU A 12 22.05 -1.56 -20.98
CA LEU A 12 21.62 -0.40 -20.22
C LEU A 12 20.50 -0.79 -19.24
N LEU A 13 20.87 -1.26 -18.06
CA LEU A 13 20.00 -1.33 -16.90
C LEU A 13 19.72 0.11 -16.48
N GLY A 14 18.47 0.54 -16.67
CA GLY A 14 17.98 1.81 -16.14
C GLY A 14 18.37 1.93 -14.67
N VAL A 15 19.01 3.05 -14.33
CA VAL A 15 19.50 3.37 -13.00
C VAL A 15 18.37 3.20 -11.99
N ALA A 16 18.42 2.13 -11.20
CA ALA A 16 17.63 2.02 -9.99
C ALA A 16 18.09 3.14 -9.05
N HIS A 17 17.29 4.21 -8.94
CA HIS A 17 17.53 5.28 -8.00
C HIS A 17 17.25 4.74 -6.59
N ALA A 18 18.27 4.17 -5.96
CA ALA A 18 18.32 4.03 -4.51
C ALA A 18 18.53 5.43 -3.93
N GLY A 19 17.43 6.17 -3.74
CA GLY A 19 17.45 7.48 -3.11
C GLY A 19 17.97 7.38 -1.67
N HIS A 20 19.04 8.14 -1.42
CA HIS A 20 19.70 8.36 -0.14
C HIS A 20 18.76 9.01 0.90
N GLU A 21 19.02 8.72 2.18
CA GLU A 21 18.48 9.34 3.41
C GLU A 21 17.07 9.98 3.31
N PHE A 22 16.06 9.32 3.90
CA PHE A 22 14.80 9.98 4.26
C PHE A 22 14.90 10.47 5.72
N PRO A 23 15.38 11.70 6.02
CA PRO A 23 15.15 12.28 7.31
C PRO A 23 13.66 12.72 7.35
N PHE A 24 12.84 11.91 8.03
CA PHE A 24 11.41 12.15 8.27
C PHE A 24 11.18 13.38 9.15
N TYR A 25 11.45 14.58 8.63
CA TYR A 25 11.04 15.82 9.27
C TYR A 25 9.88 16.40 8.48
N PRO A 26 8.66 16.46 9.05
CA PRO A 26 7.60 17.27 8.48
C PRO A 26 8.12 18.69 8.26
N SER A 27 7.92 19.26 7.08
CA SER A 27 8.26 20.67 6.82
C SER A 27 7.19 21.65 7.27
N PHE A 28 6.03 21.13 7.66
CA PHE A 28 4.85 21.92 7.96
C PHE A 28 4.29 21.47 9.29
N TYR A 29 3.90 22.44 10.10
CA TYR A 29 2.99 22.17 11.20
C TYR A 29 1.58 21.88 10.65
N PRO A 30 0.73 21.14 11.38
CA PRO A 30 -0.61 20.83 10.87
C PRO A 30 -1.44 22.09 10.53
N GLN A 31 -1.27 23.19 11.27
CA GLN A 31 -1.94 24.47 11.00
C GLN A 31 -1.47 25.18 9.73
N GLU A 32 -0.35 24.77 9.15
CA GLU A 32 0.22 25.31 7.91
C GLU A 32 -0.24 24.53 6.66
N ILE A 33 -1.03 23.46 6.85
CA ILE A 33 -1.54 22.61 5.78
C ILE A 33 -3.04 22.85 5.61
N THR A 34 -3.42 23.38 4.45
CA THR A 34 -4.81 23.46 4.02
C THR A 34 -5.16 22.20 3.21
N VAL A 35 -6.17 21.46 3.67
CA VAL A 35 -6.81 20.39 2.90
C VAL A 35 -8.20 20.85 2.49
N GLU A 36 -8.48 20.83 1.20
CA GLU A 36 -9.76 21.25 0.63
C GLU A 36 -10.33 20.23 -0.36
N ALA A 37 -11.61 20.35 -0.67
CA ALA A 37 -12.26 19.53 -1.69
C ALA A 37 -12.39 20.36 -2.98
N LEU A 38 -11.83 19.87 -4.08
CA LEU A 38 -11.93 20.49 -5.39
C LEU A 38 -12.29 19.45 -6.45
N ASP A 39 -13.19 19.82 -7.37
CA ASP A 39 -13.37 19.06 -8.59
C ASP A 39 -12.11 19.14 -9.48
N ALA A 40 -11.97 18.19 -10.40
CA ALA A 40 -10.81 18.05 -11.29
C ALA A 40 -10.49 19.34 -12.08
N ARG A 41 -11.51 20.06 -12.54
CA ARG A 41 -11.31 21.27 -13.35
C ARG A 41 -10.79 22.42 -12.50
N SER A 42 -11.38 22.62 -11.32
CA SER A 42 -10.93 23.64 -10.38
C SER A 42 -9.50 23.36 -9.88
N ALA A 43 -9.18 22.08 -9.61
CA ALA A 43 -7.84 21.67 -9.22
C ALA A 43 -6.80 21.97 -10.32
N ALA A 44 -7.10 21.62 -11.57
CA ALA A 44 -6.23 21.92 -12.72
C ALA A 44 -5.95 23.43 -12.87
N GLN A 45 -7.00 24.25 -12.81
CA GLN A 45 -6.86 25.71 -12.90
C GLN A 45 -5.99 26.28 -11.78
N ARG A 46 -6.12 25.74 -10.56
CA ARG A 46 -5.35 26.24 -9.41
C ARG A 46 -3.91 25.75 -9.40
N LEU A 47 -3.64 24.54 -9.89
CA LEU A 47 -2.28 24.05 -10.17
C LEU A 47 -1.61 24.92 -11.22
N ALA A 48 -2.31 25.22 -12.33
CA ALA A 48 -1.78 26.08 -13.39
C ALA A 48 -1.46 27.50 -12.91
N LYS A 49 -2.21 28.00 -11.92
CA LYS A 49 -1.98 29.31 -11.28
C LYS A 49 -0.97 29.28 -10.12
N GLY A 50 -0.46 28.11 -9.73
CA GLY A 50 0.44 27.97 -8.57
C GLY A 50 -0.21 28.23 -7.21
N THR A 51 -1.55 28.14 -7.11
CA THR A 51 -2.30 28.35 -5.86
C THR A 51 -2.73 27.05 -5.16
N LEU A 52 -2.53 25.92 -5.85
CA LEU A 52 -2.68 24.58 -5.33
C LEU A 52 -1.35 23.85 -5.53
N HIS A 53 -0.86 23.17 -4.50
CA HIS A 53 0.42 22.48 -4.56
C HIS A 53 0.25 21.02 -4.96
N ALA A 54 -0.80 20.36 -4.50
CA ALA A 54 -1.05 18.94 -4.79
C ALA A 54 -2.55 18.63 -4.91
N TYR A 55 -2.88 17.71 -5.81
CA TYR A 55 -4.21 17.16 -5.99
C TYR A 55 -4.16 15.64 -5.88
N ALA A 56 -4.68 15.11 -4.77
CA ALA A 56 -4.81 13.67 -4.51
C ALA A 56 -6.06 13.08 -5.19
N GLY A 57 -6.38 13.55 -6.39
CA GLY A 57 -7.47 13.04 -7.21
C GLY A 57 -6.98 12.21 -8.39
N GLY A 58 -7.89 11.88 -9.30
CA GLY A 58 -7.51 11.21 -10.55
C GLY A 58 -6.84 12.14 -11.55
N ASP A 59 -6.68 11.62 -12.78
CA ASP A 59 -6.14 12.37 -13.91
C ASP A 59 -6.86 13.70 -14.13
N ILE A 60 -6.09 14.75 -14.39
CA ILE A 60 -6.60 16.07 -14.79
C ILE A 60 -5.85 16.57 -16.03
N THR A 61 -6.52 17.39 -16.83
CA THR A 61 -5.92 18.08 -17.99
C THR A 61 -5.66 19.55 -17.65
N ASP A 62 -4.78 20.20 -18.41
CA ASP A 62 -4.55 21.65 -18.35
C ASP A 62 -4.03 22.17 -16.99
N SER A 63 -3.27 21.35 -16.27
CA SER A 63 -2.70 21.66 -14.94
C SER A 63 -1.44 22.53 -14.96
N GLY A 64 -1.09 23.12 -16.11
CA GLY A 64 0.13 23.91 -16.27
C GLY A 64 1.41 23.06 -16.07
N LYS A 65 2.43 23.65 -15.43
CA LYS A 65 3.65 22.93 -15.06
C LYS A 65 3.39 22.04 -13.84
N SER A 66 2.88 20.84 -14.08
CA SER A 66 2.65 19.85 -13.04
C SER A 66 3.48 18.60 -13.23
N GLY A 67 3.99 18.04 -12.13
CA GLY A 67 4.45 16.66 -12.07
C GLY A 67 3.29 15.71 -11.78
N VAL A 68 3.54 14.42 -11.99
CA VAL A 68 2.55 13.36 -11.78
C VAL A 68 3.18 12.28 -10.92
N VAL A 69 2.44 11.81 -9.91
CA VAL A 69 2.73 10.57 -9.21
C VAL A 69 1.74 9.51 -9.67
N THR A 70 2.18 8.25 -9.75
CA THR A 70 1.35 7.14 -10.21
C THR A 70 1.23 6.08 -9.13
N SER A 71 0.00 5.71 -8.80
CA SER A 71 -0.35 4.61 -7.90
C SER A 71 -1.29 3.62 -8.58
N LEU A 72 -1.45 2.44 -7.99
CA LEU A 72 -2.42 1.45 -8.45
C LEU A 72 -3.84 2.01 -8.27
N GLY A 73 -4.62 2.02 -9.35
CA GLY A 73 -6.03 2.44 -9.31
C GLY A 73 -6.95 1.27 -8.97
N GLY A 74 -6.75 0.13 -9.65
CA GLY A 74 -7.59 -1.03 -9.48
C GLY A 74 -7.26 -2.15 -10.45
N TYR A 75 -8.05 -3.22 -10.41
CA TYR A 75 -7.89 -4.40 -11.25
C TYR A 75 -8.99 -4.48 -12.29
N VAL A 76 -8.61 -4.78 -13.53
CA VAL A 76 -9.54 -5.13 -14.59
C VAL A 76 -9.69 -6.65 -14.59
N VAL A 77 -10.89 -7.12 -14.23
CA VAL A 77 -11.18 -8.54 -14.06
C VAL A 77 -12.32 -8.96 -14.97
N ALA A 78 -12.11 -10.04 -15.72
CA ALA A 78 -13.16 -10.69 -16.49
C ALA A 78 -13.77 -11.83 -15.70
N LYS A 79 -15.10 -11.91 -15.71
CA LYS A 79 -15.83 -13.12 -15.35
C LYS A 79 -16.21 -13.86 -16.61
N LEU A 80 -15.82 -15.13 -16.68
CA LEU A 80 -16.01 -15.98 -17.85
C LEU A 80 -16.95 -17.13 -17.51
N GLU A 81 -17.70 -17.54 -18.52
CA GLU A 81 -18.48 -18.78 -18.45
C GLU A 81 -17.54 -20.00 -18.33
N PRO A 82 -17.96 -21.07 -17.64
CA PRO A 82 -17.19 -22.30 -17.55
C PRO A 82 -16.74 -22.83 -18.93
N GLY A 83 -15.49 -23.30 -19.01
CA GLY A 83 -14.92 -23.83 -20.26
C GLY A 83 -14.35 -22.79 -21.24
N ARG A 84 -14.50 -21.48 -20.96
CA ARG A 84 -14.00 -20.40 -21.84
C ARG A 84 -12.67 -19.79 -21.40
N CYS A 85 -11.89 -20.53 -20.62
CA CYS A 85 -10.63 -20.06 -20.03
C CYS A 85 -9.63 -19.50 -21.04
N ALA A 86 -9.55 -20.12 -22.23
CA ALA A 86 -8.60 -19.72 -23.27
C ALA A 86 -8.89 -18.32 -23.81
N ASP A 87 -10.13 -17.83 -23.67
CA ASP A 87 -10.57 -16.59 -24.30
C ASP A 87 -10.00 -15.36 -23.60
N ALA A 88 -9.69 -15.45 -22.30
CA ALA A 88 -9.05 -14.36 -21.56
C ALA A 88 -7.79 -13.83 -22.27
N ARG A 89 -7.02 -14.72 -22.91
CA ARG A 89 -5.77 -14.39 -23.60
C ARG A 89 -5.97 -13.52 -24.84
N GLY A 90 -7.17 -13.51 -25.40
CA GLY A 90 -7.57 -12.70 -26.56
C GLY A 90 -8.28 -11.39 -26.20
N MET A 91 -8.43 -11.07 -24.90
CA MET A 91 -9.25 -9.96 -24.41
C MET A 91 -8.49 -8.64 -24.24
N LYS A 92 -7.30 -8.51 -24.82
CA LYS A 92 -6.50 -7.27 -24.72
C LYS A 92 -7.29 -6.04 -25.20
N ASP A 93 -8.02 -6.17 -26.30
CA ASP A 93 -8.80 -5.07 -26.88
C ASP A 93 -10.11 -4.80 -26.11
N ALA A 94 -10.47 -5.66 -25.14
CA ALA A 94 -11.57 -5.43 -24.23
C ALA A 94 -11.19 -4.52 -23.05
N LEU A 95 -9.90 -4.21 -22.88
CA LEU A 95 -9.47 -3.23 -21.89
C LEU A 95 -9.94 -1.84 -22.32
N GLY A 96 -10.60 -1.13 -21.40
CA GLY A 96 -10.94 0.27 -21.60
C GLY A 96 -9.70 1.16 -21.72
N ALA A 97 -9.88 2.35 -22.29
CA ALA A 97 -8.83 3.35 -22.36
C ALA A 97 -8.26 3.65 -20.96
N GLY A 98 -6.93 3.70 -20.84
CA GLY A 98 -6.23 3.96 -19.58
C GLY A 98 -5.93 2.74 -18.72
N ALA A 99 -6.46 1.55 -19.07
CA ALA A 99 -6.04 0.30 -18.44
C ALA A 99 -4.76 -0.26 -19.08
N VAL A 100 -3.93 -0.91 -18.27
CA VAL A 100 -2.70 -1.58 -18.70
C VAL A 100 -2.96 -3.07 -18.83
N TRP A 101 -2.70 -3.62 -20.02
CA TRP A 101 -2.74 -5.06 -20.27
C TRP A 101 -1.66 -5.77 -19.43
N HIS A 102 -2.12 -6.55 -18.46
CA HIS A 102 -1.29 -7.26 -17.51
C HIS A 102 -2.08 -8.44 -16.96
N PRO A 103 -2.16 -9.57 -17.69
CA PRO A 103 -3.02 -10.71 -17.35
C PRO A 103 -2.42 -11.57 -16.21
N TYR A 104 -1.99 -10.90 -15.14
CA TYR A 104 -1.36 -11.48 -13.96
C TYR A 104 -1.71 -10.61 -12.73
N PRO A 105 -2.09 -11.18 -11.57
CA PRO A 105 -2.60 -10.39 -10.44
C PRO A 105 -1.52 -9.58 -9.69
N VAL A 106 -0.26 -9.99 -9.78
CA VAL A 106 0.88 -9.25 -9.19
C VAL A 106 1.37 -8.22 -10.21
N THR A 107 1.14 -6.94 -9.92
CA THR A 107 1.51 -5.80 -10.78
C THR A 107 2.85 -5.18 -10.36
N PRO A 108 3.48 -4.34 -11.20
CA PRO A 108 4.71 -3.60 -10.85
C PRO A 108 4.60 -2.65 -9.64
N PHE A 109 3.40 -2.42 -9.12
CA PHE A 109 3.18 -1.61 -7.93
C PHE A 109 3.41 -2.36 -6.61
N HIS A 110 3.68 -3.66 -6.66
CA HIS A 110 3.95 -4.47 -5.47
C HIS A 110 5.43 -4.79 -5.32
N ALA A 111 5.92 -4.82 -4.07
CA ALA A 111 7.31 -5.17 -3.77
C ALA A 111 7.69 -6.60 -4.18
N ASP A 112 6.74 -7.54 -4.17
CA ASP A 112 6.95 -8.93 -4.60
C ASP A 112 6.92 -9.11 -6.14
N TYR A 113 6.70 -8.04 -6.92
CA TYR A 113 6.64 -8.14 -8.38
C TYR A 113 7.88 -8.79 -9.00
N LEU A 114 9.08 -8.47 -8.51
CA LEU A 114 10.32 -9.04 -9.03
C LEU A 114 10.38 -10.57 -8.86
N HIS A 115 9.70 -11.12 -7.85
CA HIS A 115 9.59 -12.57 -7.65
C HIS A 115 8.58 -13.23 -8.60
N HIS A 116 7.85 -12.44 -9.38
CA HIS A 116 6.81 -12.90 -10.31
C HIS A 116 7.02 -12.38 -11.74
N ALA A 117 8.05 -11.59 -12.01
CA ALA A 117 8.24 -10.89 -13.27
C ALA A 117 8.26 -11.85 -14.47
N ASP A 118 8.95 -12.98 -14.35
CA ASP A 118 8.99 -14.06 -15.35
C ASP A 118 7.59 -14.62 -15.67
N ARG A 119 6.76 -14.84 -14.64
CA ARG A 119 5.39 -15.35 -14.79
C ARG A 119 4.45 -14.31 -15.39
N ALA A 120 4.62 -13.05 -15.00
CA ALA A 120 3.86 -11.94 -15.56
C ALA A 120 4.21 -11.72 -17.04
N GLU A 121 5.50 -11.79 -17.40
CA GLU A 121 5.96 -11.73 -18.78
C GLU A 121 5.44 -12.89 -19.62
N ALA A 122 5.53 -14.13 -19.11
CA ALA A 122 4.97 -15.30 -19.77
C ALA A 122 3.45 -15.16 -20.00
N ALA A 123 2.71 -14.63 -19.02
CA ALA A 123 1.28 -14.38 -19.16
C ALA A 123 0.97 -13.29 -20.21
N ARG A 124 1.80 -12.25 -20.31
CA ARG A 124 1.67 -11.19 -21.33
C ARG A 124 1.99 -11.69 -22.74
N ALA A 125 2.98 -12.60 -22.87
CA ALA A 125 3.39 -13.19 -24.13
C ALA A 125 2.39 -14.26 -24.64
N ALA A 126 1.60 -14.84 -23.74
CA ALA A 126 0.55 -15.80 -24.09
C ALA A 126 -0.61 -15.09 -24.83
N THR A 127 -0.52 -15.01 -26.16
CA THR A 127 -1.58 -14.47 -27.01
C THR A 127 -2.63 -15.54 -27.32
N GLY A 128 -3.91 -15.17 -27.23
CA GLY A 128 -5.02 -15.93 -27.80
C GLY A 128 -5.50 -15.31 -29.12
N GLU A 129 -6.29 -16.04 -29.89
CA GLU A 129 -7.04 -15.43 -31.00
C GLU A 129 -7.83 -14.24 -30.49
N GLN A 130 -7.81 -13.13 -31.25
CA GLN A 130 -8.65 -11.98 -30.93
C GLN A 130 -10.12 -12.41 -30.94
N LYS A 131 -10.78 -12.22 -29.80
CA LYS A 131 -12.18 -12.56 -29.65
C LYS A 131 -12.97 -11.36 -29.19
N LYS A 132 -14.17 -11.19 -29.75
CA LYS A 132 -15.16 -10.29 -29.16
C LYS A 132 -15.49 -10.80 -27.77
N PHE A 133 -15.32 -9.93 -26.78
CA PHE A 133 -15.66 -10.23 -25.40
C PHE A 133 -17.14 -10.54 -25.27
N SER A 134 -17.47 -11.64 -24.60
CA SER A 134 -18.84 -12.04 -24.31
C SER A 134 -19.07 -12.37 -22.83
N GLY A 135 -18.21 -11.85 -21.94
CA GLY A 135 -18.31 -12.04 -20.49
C GLY A 135 -18.77 -10.76 -19.77
N LYS A 136 -18.55 -10.70 -18.46
CA LYS A 136 -18.70 -9.46 -17.67
C LYS A 136 -17.34 -8.92 -17.27
N LEU A 137 -17.05 -7.68 -17.65
CA LEU A 137 -15.86 -6.96 -17.18
C LEU A 137 -16.20 -6.20 -15.90
N GLU A 138 -15.30 -6.24 -14.93
CA GLU A 138 -15.42 -5.55 -13.65
C GLU A 138 -14.11 -4.82 -13.37
N ILE A 139 -14.18 -3.52 -13.07
CA ILE A 139 -13.05 -2.79 -12.49
C ILE A 139 -13.24 -2.83 -10.97
N ILE A 140 -12.27 -3.40 -10.28
CA ILE A 140 -12.25 -3.44 -8.81
C ILE A 140 -11.27 -2.37 -8.34
N ASP A 141 -11.80 -1.31 -7.74
CA ASP A 141 -11.00 -0.26 -7.11
C ASP A 141 -10.10 -0.84 -6.01
N VAL A 142 -8.83 -0.44 -5.99
CA VAL A 142 -7.87 -0.98 -5.02
C VAL A 142 -8.22 -0.57 -3.59
N GLY A 143 -8.74 0.65 -3.39
CA GLY A 143 -9.19 1.12 -2.08
C GLY A 143 -10.36 0.27 -1.56
N ALA A 144 -11.33 -0.04 -2.42
CA ALA A 144 -12.43 -0.93 -2.08
C ALA A 144 -11.99 -2.39 -1.84
N LEU A 145 -11.00 -2.88 -2.60
CA LEU A 145 -10.40 -4.19 -2.37
C LEU A 145 -9.73 -4.26 -1.00
N MET A 146 -8.92 -3.24 -0.67
CA MET A 146 -8.19 -3.16 0.59
C MET A 146 -9.13 -2.96 1.77
N ALA A 147 -10.21 -2.18 1.63
CA ALA A 147 -11.18 -1.96 2.68
C ALA A 147 -11.81 -3.26 3.22
N LYS A 148 -11.91 -4.31 2.38
CA LYS A 148 -12.40 -5.64 2.80
C LYS A 148 -11.41 -6.41 3.67
N ALA A 149 -10.12 -6.12 3.52
CA ALA A 149 -9.01 -6.81 4.18
C ALA A 149 -8.37 -5.99 5.32
N SER A 150 -8.57 -4.68 5.33
CA SER A 150 -8.07 -3.78 6.34
C SER A 150 -9.09 -3.61 7.46
N ALA A 151 -8.74 -4.02 8.67
CA ALA A 151 -9.39 -3.48 9.86
C ALA A 151 -8.62 -2.20 10.24
N ARG A 152 -8.99 -1.03 9.69
CA ARG A 152 -8.30 0.22 10.03
C ARG A 152 -8.54 0.55 11.51
N TYR A 153 -7.48 0.49 12.30
CA TYR A 153 -7.54 0.52 13.76
C TYR A 153 -6.50 1.49 14.34
N ASN A 154 -6.92 2.62 14.92
CA ASN A 154 -6.05 3.65 15.49
C ASN A 154 -4.91 4.10 14.55
N GLY A 155 -5.22 4.39 13.29
CA GLY A 155 -4.22 4.74 12.27
C GLY A 155 -3.37 3.56 11.77
N TRP A 156 -3.58 2.34 12.27
CA TRP A 156 -3.02 1.13 11.68
C TRP A 156 -3.60 0.91 10.28
N SER A 157 -2.74 0.88 9.28
CA SER A 157 -3.11 0.79 7.87
C SER A 157 -3.42 -0.62 7.39
N GLY A 158 -3.55 -1.60 8.28
CA GLY A 158 -3.74 -3.01 7.94
C GLY A 158 -2.44 -3.84 8.05
N PRO A 159 -2.51 -5.14 7.78
CA PRO A 159 -1.36 -6.03 7.96
C PRO A 159 -0.20 -5.68 7.01
N PRO A 160 1.05 -6.07 7.36
CA PRO A 160 2.22 -5.76 6.54
C PRO A 160 2.06 -6.25 5.09
N TRP A 161 1.45 -7.41 4.87
CA TRP A 161 1.25 -7.95 3.53
C TRP A 161 0.15 -7.27 2.70
N LEU A 162 -0.51 -6.21 3.21
CA LEU A 162 -1.56 -5.49 2.48
C LEU A 162 -1.06 -4.95 1.13
N ARG A 163 0.25 -4.65 1.01
CA ARG A 163 0.88 -4.15 -0.23
C ARG A 163 1.55 -5.24 -1.08
N GLN A 164 1.35 -6.51 -0.73
CA GLN A 164 1.94 -7.63 -1.48
C GLN A 164 0.96 -8.12 -2.54
N GLY A 165 1.46 -8.35 -3.75
CA GLY A 165 0.65 -8.75 -4.88
C GLY A 165 0.08 -10.15 -4.72
N TRP A 166 0.75 -11.07 -4.02
CA TRP A 166 0.15 -12.38 -3.69
C TRP A 166 -1.12 -12.23 -2.86
N PHE A 167 -1.17 -11.23 -1.97
CA PHE A 167 -2.34 -11.01 -1.11
C PHE A 167 -3.48 -10.36 -1.90
N HIS A 168 -3.16 -9.44 -2.81
CA HIS A 168 -4.13 -8.94 -3.77
C HIS A 168 -4.69 -10.08 -4.63
N ALA A 169 -3.85 -10.98 -5.14
CA ALA A 169 -4.29 -12.16 -5.88
C ALA A 169 -5.25 -13.02 -5.06
N TYR A 170 -4.93 -13.26 -3.78
CA TYR A 170 -5.80 -13.99 -2.85
C TYR A 170 -7.16 -13.31 -2.70
N LEU A 171 -7.21 -12.00 -2.40
CA LEU A 171 -8.48 -11.27 -2.25
C LEU A 171 -9.31 -11.23 -3.53
N LEU A 172 -8.66 -11.17 -4.69
CA LEU A 172 -9.31 -11.12 -5.99
C LEU A 172 -9.91 -12.46 -6.41
N LEU A 173 -9.19 -13.56 -6.17
CA LEU A 173 -9.44 -14.85 -6.84
C LEU A 173 -9.88 -15.96 -5.87
N ALA A 174 -9.49 -15.92 -4.59
CA ALA A 174 -9.86 -16.97 -3.64
C ALA A 174 -11.38 -17.11 -3.41
N PRO A 175 -12.20 -16.04 -3.40
CA PRO A 175 -13.66 -16.19 -3.20
C PRO A 175 -14.37 -17.04 -4.25
N THR A 176 -13.74 -17.26 -5.41
CA THR A 176 -14.28 -18.07 -6.51
C THR A 176 -13.66 -19.46 -6.58
N VAL A 177 -12.75 -19.82 -5.67
CA VAL A 177 -12.04 -21.11 -5.71
C VAL A 177 -12.14 -21.84 -4.38
N THR A 178 -12.67 -23.05 -4.40
CA THR A 178 -12.64 -23.95 -3.24
C THR A 178 -11.46 -24.91 -3.35
N ASP A 179 -10.33 -24.55 -2.75
CA ASP A 179 -9.16 -25.42 -2.65
C ASP A 179 -8.46 -25.19 -1.30
N VAL A 180 -8.38 -26.25 -0.48
CA VAL A 180 -7.76 -26.20 0.85
C VAL A 180 -6.28 -25.77 0.79
N ARG A 181 -5.60 -26.01 -0.34
CA ARG A 181 -4.20 -25.63 -0.55
C ARG A 181 -4.03 -24.11 -0.63
N ILE A 182 -4.99 -23.40 -1.20
CA ILE A 182 -5.00 -21.92 -1.26
C ILE A 182 -5.05 -21.35 0.15
N GLU A 183 -6.02 -21.82 0.95
CA GLU A 183 -6.18 -21.37 2.34
C GLU A 183 -4.98 -21.70 3.21
N ASN A 184 -4.40 -22.88 3.04
CA ASN A 184 -3.19 -23.27 3.78
C ASN A 184 -1.98 -22.43 3.37
N ALA A 185 -1.78 -22.16 2.07
CA ALA A 185 -0.67 -21.34 1.61
C ALA A 185 -0.82 -19.87 2.07
N ALA A 186 -2.01 -19.29 1.91
CA ALA A 186 -2.31 -17.93 2.37
C ALA A 186 -2.10 -17.80 3.88
N ARG A 187 -2.61 -18.75 4.69
CA ARG A 187 -2.42 -18.74 6.14
C ARG A 187 -0.96 -18.81 6.54
N ARG A 188 -0.16 -19.64 5.87
CA ARG A 188 1.28 -19.74 6.12
C ARG A 188 2.00 -18.43 5.80
N LEU A 189 1.67 -17.78 4.69
CA LEU A 189 2.22 -16.47 4.34
C LEU A 189 1.85 -15.40 5.38
N MET A 190 0.58 -15.32 5.78
CA MET A 190 0.10 -14.37 6.80
C MET A 190 0.73 -14.57 8.17
N ARG A 191 1.05 -15.81 8.53
CA ARG A 191 1.68 -16.14 9.83
C ARG A 191 3.20 -16.03 9.82
N GLY A 192 3.82 -15.89 8.64
CA GLY A 192 5.26 -15.99 8.52
C GLY A 192 5.78 -17.42 8.74
N ASP A 193 4.96 -18.45 8.47
CA ASP A 193 5.27 -19.86 8.69
C ASP A 193 6.16 -20.42 7.56
N TYR A 194 7.34 -19.83 7.40
CA TYR A 194 8.40 -20.22 6.46
C TYR A 194 9.78 -19.93 7.07
N ARG A 195 10.78 -20.72 6.68
CA ARG A 195 12.12 -20.73 7.27
C ARG A 195 13.11 -19.83 6.53
N SER A 196 12.83 -19.53 5.27
CA SER A 196 13.73 -18.75 4.40
C SER A 196 12.96 -17.85 3.44
N LEU A 197 13.69 -16.91 2.84
CA LEU A 197 13.18 -16.07 1.76
C LEU A 197 12.76 -16.92 0.55
N GLU A 198 13.56 -17.93 0.20
CA GLU A 198 13.27 -18.85 -0.90
C GLU A 198 11.95 -19.62 -0.67
N GLU A 199 11.76 -20.16 0.54
CA GLU A 199 10.51 -20.85 0.87
C GLU A 199 9.31 -19.91 0.78
N ARG A 200 9.46 -18.66 1.24
CA ARG A 200 8.43 -17.62 1.10
C ARG A 200 8.11 -17.37 -0.37
N ILE A 201 9.11 -17.10 -1.21
CA ILE A 201 8.94 -16.83 -2.64
C ILE A 201 8.23 -17.98 -3.35
N ASN A 202 8.65 -19.22 -3.08
CA ASN A 202 8.02 -20.40 -3.66
C ASN A 202 6.57 -20.54 -3.20
N LEU A 203 6.26 -20.23 -1.94
CA LEU A 203 4.90 -20.25 -1.42
C LEU A 203 4.01 -19.16 -2.04
N GLU A 204 4.52 -17.94 -2.22
CA GLU A 204 3.86 -16.82 -2.92
C GLU A 204 3.53 -17.21 -4.36
N ARG A 205 4.54 -17.73 -5.09
CA ARG A 205 4.41 -18.21 -6.48
C ARG A 205 3.38 -19.33 -6.60
N ASN A 206 3.47 -20.36 -5.76
CA ASN A 206 2.55 -21.49 -5.78
C ASN A 206 1.10 -21.06 -5.45
N LEU A 207 0.91 -20.13 -4.52
CA LEU A 207 -0.41 -19.60 -4.21
C LEU A 207 -1.03 -18.90 -5.43
N VAL A 208 -0.29 -18.01 -6.09
CA VAL A 208 -0.80 -17.31 -7.28
C VAL A 208 -1.11 -18.28 -8.42
N GLU A 209 -0.30 -19.32 -8.59
CA GLU A 209 -0.54 -20.38 -9.57
C GLU A 209 -1.83 -21.17 -9.29
N LEU A 210 -2.05 -21.57 -8.04
CA LEU A 210 -3.29 -22.25 -7.62
C LEU A 210 -4.52 -21.36 -7.86
N LEU A 211 -4.41 -20.06 -7.56
CA LEU A 211 -5.48 -19.09 -7.78
C LEU A 211 -5.81 -18.91 -9.26
N GLN A 212 -4.81 -18.97 -10.15
CA GLN A 212 -4.97 -18.82 -11.60
C GLN A 212 -5.35 -20.12 -12.32
N ALA A 213 -5.33 -21.27 -11.64
CA ALA A 213 -5.70 -22.56 -12.24
C ALA A 213 -7.18 -22.63 -12.64
N ARG A 214 -8.03 -21.74 -12.10
CA ARG A 214 -9.44 -21.58 -12.49
C ARG A 214 -9.63 -20.27 -13.25
N CYS A 215 -10.58 -20.28 -14.18
CA CYS A 215 -10.75 -19.19 -15.14
C CYS A 215 -12.12 -18.49 -15.07
N GLU A 216 -12.96 -18.87 -14.11
CA GLU A 216 -14.26 -18.21 -13.86
C GLU A 216 -14.07 -16.72 -13.57
N ARG A 217 -12.91 -16.37 -13.00
CA ARG A 217 -12.46 -15.01 -12.74
C ARG A 217 -11.00 -14.87 -13.15
N VAL A 218 -10.72 -13.98 -14.11
CA VAL A 218 -9.36 -13.76 -14.65
C VAL A 218 -8.98 -12.29 -14.57
N VAL A 219 -7.81 -12.01 -14.01
CA VAL A 219 -7.21 -10.66 -14.09
C VAL A 219 -6.70 -10.45 -15.51
N LEU A 220 -7.19 -9.40 -16.17
CA LEU A 220 -6.75 -9.01 -17.51
C LEU A 220 -5.71 -7.88 -17.46
N GLY A 221 -5.74 -7.07 -16.41
CA GLY A 221 -4.92 -5.89 -16.30
C GLY A 221 -5.21 -5.09 -15.05
N TYR A 222 -4.69 -3.86 -15.04
CA TYR A 222 -4.91 -2.91 -13.95
C TYR A 222 -5.12 -1.50 -14.48
N THR A 223 -5.77 -0.66 -13.69
CA THR A 223 -5.84 0.79 -13.91
C THR A 223 -4.83 1.48 -13.02
N VAL A 224 -4.41 2.68 -13.43
CA VAL A 224 -3.53 3.54 -12.64
C VAL A 224 -4.28 4.78 -12.19
N ARG A 225 -3.92 5.29 -11.02
CA ARG A 225 -4.33 6.63 -10.58
C ARG A 225 -3.14 7.56 -10.74
N ARG A 226 -3.36 8.66 -11.45
CA ARG A 226 -2.36 9.70 -11.69
C ARG A 226 -2.77 10.93 -10.90
N GLU A 227 -1.98 11.27 -9.91
CA GLU A 227 -2.21 12.40 -9.01
C GLU A 227 -1.20 13.49 -9.34
N HIS A 228 -1.64 14.74 -9.34
CA HIS A 228 -0.86 15.85 -9.87
C HIS A 228 -0.33 16.75 -8.76
N TYR A 229 0.87 17.30 -8.97
CA TYR A 229 1.46 18.28 -8.08
C TYR A 229 2.13 19.41 -8.86
N GLY A 230 2.19 20.62 -8.29
CA GLY A 230 2.84 21.76 -8.92
C GLY A 230 4.34 21.53 -9.05
N ALA A 231 4.87 21.55 -10.26
CA ALA A 231 6.30 21.41 -10.55
C ALA A 231 6.90 22.72 -11.08
N ASP A 232 6.23 23.85 -10.85
CA ASP A 232 6.79 25.16 -11.17
C ASP A 232 8.08 25.40 -10.36
N TYR A 233 8.99 26.18 -10.95
CA TYR A 233 10.33 26.40 -10.40
C TYR A 233 10.31 27.27 -9.14
N SER A 234 9.35 28.19 -8.99
CA SER A 234 9.24 29.03 -7.79
C SER A 234 8.20 28.47 -6.82
N GLN A 235 6.95 28.36 -7.25
CA GLN A 235 5.83 28.00 -6.36
C GLN A 235 5.56 26.49 -6.27
N GLY A 236 6.43 25.64 -6.81
CA GLY A 236 6.20 24.20 -6.90
C GLY A 236 6.69 23.40 -5.70
N ILE A 237 6.50 22.10 -5.81
CA ILE A 237 7.05 21.10 -4.91
C ILE A 237 8.44 20.67 -5.41
N GLU A 238 9.41 20.70 -4.51
CA GLU A 238 10.78 20.21 -4.70
C GLU A 238 10.84 18.69 -4.53
N ASN A 239 10.22 18.19 -3.46
CA ASN A 239 10.25 16.77 -3.09
C ASN A 239 8.84 16.27 -2.78
N VAL A 240 8.52 15.07 -3.25
CA VAL A 240 7.22 14.43 -3.05
C VAL A 240 7.41 12.94 -2.76
N GLY A 241 6.96 12.48 -1.60
CA GLY A 241 6.80 11.06 -1.30
C GLY A 241 5.33 10.65 -1.46
N TYR A 242 5.12 9.43 -1.94
CA TYR A 242 3.79 8.84 -2.13
C TYR A 242 3.91 7.33 -2.02
N ASP A 243 2.80 6.64 -1.77
CA ASP A 243 2.77 5.18 -1.73
C ASP A 243 2.09 4.57 -2.96
N ALA A 244 2.28 3.27 -3.18
CA ALA A 244 1.80 2.57 -4.36
C ALA A 244 0.27 2.35 -4.40
N LEU A 245 -0.46 2.57 -3.29
CA LEU A 245 -1.90 2.26 -3.17
C LEU A 245 -2.77 3.50 -2.93
N GLU A 246 -2.41 4.30 -1.94
CA GLU A 246 -3.05 5.53 -1.50
C GLU A 246 -2.44 6.78 -2.16
N GLY A 247 -1.23 6.70 -2.73
CA GLY A 247 -0.66 7.79 -3.53
C GLY A 247 -0.36 9.04 -2.71
N LEU A 248 -0.78 10.22 -3.15
CA LEU A 248 -0.64 11.47 -2.37
C LEU A 248 -1.50 11.49 -1.10
N ALA A 249 -2.50 10.62 -0.97
CA ALA A 249 -3.30 10.49 0.25
C ALA A 249 -2.64 9.62 1.33
N SER A 250 -1.42 9.15 1.09
CA SER A 250 -0.66 8.30 2.01
C SER A 250 -0.03 9.09 3.16
N ALA A 251 0.25 8.40 4.27
CA ALA A 251 0.89 9.01 5.44
C ALA A 251 2.32 9.54 5.17
N ILE A 252 2.99 9.06 4.11
CA ILE A 252 4.34 9.51 3.75
C ILE A 252 4.35 10.90 3.10
N PHE A 253 3.27 11.27 2.39
CA PHE A 253 3.21 12.52 1.65
C PHE A 253 3.41 13.78 2.50
N PRO A 254 2.62 14.06 3.56
CA PRO A 254 2.79 15.28 4.36
C PRO A 254 4.13 15.35 5.10
N ARG A 255 4.82 14.21 5.28
CA ARG A 255 6.12 14.12 5.96
C ARG A 255 7.30 14.38 5.03
N THR A 256 7.09 14.24 3.72
CA THR A 256 8.15 14.30 2.71
C THR A 256 7.98 15.46 1.76
N VAL A 257 6.77 16.02 1.62
CA VAL A 257 6.54 17.17 0.76
C VAL A 257 7.40 18.36 1.20
N LYS A 258 8.10 18.97 0.23
CA LYS A 258 8.92 20.18 0.41
C LYS A 258 8.57 21.18 -0.68
N LEU A 259 8.33 22.44 -0.33
CA LEU A 259 8.14 23.50 -1.33
C LEU A 259 9.50 24.02 -1.80
N ARG A 260 9.60 24.49 -3.05
CA ARG A 260 10.85 25.01 -3.61
C ARG A 260 11.28 26.31 -2.92
N ASP A 261 10.37 27.26 -2.78
CA ASP A 261 10.65 28.54 -2.15
C ASP A 261 10.90 28.43 -0.64
N PHE A 262 10.25 27.46 0.02
CA PHE A 262 10.32 27.27 1.46
C PHE A 262 10.42 25.79 1.82
N PRO A 263 11.64 25.21 1.77
CA PRO A 263 11.81 23.79 2.01
C PRO A 263 11.53 23.38 3.46
N TRP A 264 11.49 24.30 4.43
CA TRP A 264 11.36 23.98 5.87
C TRP A 264 10.20 24.70 6.59
N ASN A 265 9.36 25.45 5.87
CA ASN A 265 8.18 26.15 6.39
C ASN A 265 7.26 26.59 5.22
N GLY A 266 6.16 27.29 5.49
CA GLY A 266 5.28 27.85 4.45
C GLY A 266 3.85 27.35 4.56
N TRP A 267 3.02 27.60 3.55
CA TRP A 267 1.61 27.18 3.53
C TRP A 267 1.39 26.15 2.43
N LEU A 268 1.11 24.91 2.84
CA LEU A 268 0.84 23.82 1.92
C LEU A 268 -0.66 23.78 1.60
N ASN A 269 -1.00 23.80 0.32
CA ASN A 269 -2.39 23.70 -0.16
C ASN A 269 -2.56 22.40 -0.94
N VAL A 270 -3.38 21.50 -0.40
CA VAL A 270 -3.63 20.16 -0.95
C VAL A 270 -5.13 19.99 -1.17
N ALA A 271 -5.52 19.39 -2.28
CA ALA A 271 -6.91 19.12 -2.57
C ALA A 271 -7.20 17.62 -2.74
N ALA A 272 -8.35 17.21 -2.22
CA ALA A 272 -9.00 15.93 -2.48
C ALA A 272 -10.12 16.12 -3.52
N PRO A 273 -10.52 15.05 -4.24
CA PRO A 273 -11.54 15.16 -5.29
C PRO A 273 -12.97 15.39 -4.77
N ALA A 274 -13.21 15.17 -3.48
CA ALA A 274 -14.53 15.23 -2.86
C ALA A 274 -14.43 15.64 -1.39
N PRO A 275 -15.50 16.22 -0.81
CA PRO A 275 -15.59 16.45 0.63
C PRO A 275 -15.54 15.14 1.42
N PRO A 276 -15.24 15.19 2.73
CA PRO A 276 -15.20 13.99 3.56
C PRO A 276 -16.54 13.26 3.56
N SER A 277 -16.50 11.94 3.39
CA SER A 277 -17.69 11.08 3.34
C SER A 277 -17.67 9.95 4.38
N SER A 278 -16.55 9.77 5.08
CA SER A 278 -16.38 8.76 6.13
C SER A 278 -16.49 9.39 7.52
N ALA A 279 -16.76 8.56 8.53
CA ALA A 279 -16.70 8.98 9.92
C ALA A 279 -15.27 9.43 10.30
N TRP A 280 -15.17 10.40 11.22
CA TRP A 280 -13.90 10.90 11.75
C TRP A 280 -13.53 10.16 13.03
N ASN A 281 -13.46 8.82 12.94
CA ASN A 281 -13.11 7.96 14.07
C ASN A 281 -11.79 7.23 13.77
N PRO A 282 -10.68 7.60 14.43
CA PRO A 282 -9.40 6.96 14.17
C PRO A 282 -9.34 5.51 14.68
N LEU A 283 -10.18 5.14 15.65
CA LEU A 283 -10.15 3.83 16.30
C LEU A 283 -10.82 2.73 15.47
N VAL A 284 -11.95 3.01 14.82
CA VAL A 284 -12.70 1.99 14.07
C VAL A 284 -13.22 2.56 12.76
N GLY A 285 -12.54 2.23 11.65
CA GLY A 285 -13.08 2.38 10.29
C GLY A 285 -13.30 3.81 9.78
N GLY A 286 -12.87 4.84 10.52
CA GLY A 286 -12.94 6.23 10.07
C GLY A 286 -11.81 6.65 9.13
N PHE A 287 -11.91 7.87 8.59
CA PHE A 287 -10.98 8.44 7.62
C PHE A 287 -10.80 7.54 6.38
N GLY A 288 -11.89 6.89 5.97
CA GLY A 288 -11.95 5.90 4.90
C GLY A 288 -11.80 6.49 3.50
N ASP A 289 -12.13 7.77 3.31
CA ASP A 289 -12.04 8.50 2.04
C ASP A 289 -10.72 9.27 1.90
N VAL A 290 -10.45 9.79 0.70
CA VAL A 290 -9.21 10.50 0.37
C VAL A 290 -9.02 11.74 1.24
N PHE A 291 -10.08 12.55 1.41
CA PHE A 291 -10.02 13.78 2.20
C PHE A 291 -9.71 13.45 3.66
N GLY A 292 -10.45 12.50 4.23
CA GLY A 292 -10.23 12.03 5.59
C GLY A 292 -8.81 11.49 5.81
N ARG A 293 -8.26 10.71 4.87
CA ARG A 293 -6.88 10.22 4.96
C ARG A 293 -5.85 11.34 4.96
N LEU A 294 -6.02 12.36 4.12
CA LEU A 294 -5.12 13.52 4.10
C LEU A 294 -5.16 14.25 5.45
N VAL A 295 -6.35 14.57 5.95
CA VAL A 295 -6.53 15.22 7.26
C VAL A 295 -5.93 14.38 8.39
N TRP A 296 -6.19 13.07 8.41
CA TRP A 296 -5.64 12.21 9.45
C TRP A 296 -4.11 12.11 9.35
N SER A 297 -3.56 12.04 8.13
CA SER A 297 -2.11 11.94 7.92
C SER A 297 -1.34 13.21 8.30
N THR A 298 -2.01 14.38 8.26
CA THR A 298 -1.43 15.66 8.69
C THR A 298 -1.55 15.88 10.19
N LEU A 299 -2.65 15.45 10.81
CA LEU A 299 -2.88 15.63 12.25
C LEU A 299 -2.24 14.55 13.12
N SER A 300 -2.22 13.31 12.64
CA SER A 300 -1.72 12.17 13.41
C SER A 300 -0.23 11.99 13.26
N ASP A 301 0.39 11.45 14.31
CA ASP A 301 1.77 11.00 14.25
C ASP A 301 1.93 9.52 14.66
N PRO A 302 1.72 8.59 13.71
CA PRO A 302 1.64 7.17 14.03
C PRO A 302 3.00 6.61 14.46
N ALA A 303 2.95 5.59 15.31
CA ALA A 303 4.16 4.87 15.76
C ALA A 303 5.00 4.37 14.59
N LEU A 304 4.34 3.75 13.61
CA LEU A 304 4.93 3.19 12.40
C LEU A 304 4.22 3.76 11.17
N LEU A 305 4.98 3.98 10.10
CA LEU A 305 4.44 4.31 8.78
C LEU A 305 4.48 3.07 7.89
N PRO A 306 3.47 2.83 7.04
CA PRO A 306 3.58 1.78 6.04
C PRO A 306 4.72 2.10 5.06
N SER A 307 5.48 1.09 4.66
CA SER A 307 6.46 1.23 3.59
C SER A 307 5.76 1.66 2.29
N PRO A 308 6.25 2.69 1.58
CA PRO A 308 5.55 3.24 0.42
C PRO A 308 5.28 2.22 -0.71
N HIS A 309 6.18 1.28 -0.92
CA HIS A 309 6.11 0.34 -2.05
C HIS A 309 6.13 -1.13 -1.63
N GLY A 310 6.19 -1.43 -0.33
CA GLY A 310 6.34 -2.80 0.16
C GLY A 310 5.54 -3.11 1.40
N GLY A 311 5.59 -4.38 1.80
CA GLY A 311 4.87 -4.86 2.98
C GLY A 311 5.59 -4.64 4.32
N GLY A 312 6.48 -3.65 4.38
CA GLY A 312 7.24 -3.31 5.58
C GLY A 312 6.61 -2.16 6.37
N TRP A 313 7.17 -1.91 7.55
CA TRP A 313 6.89 -0.73 8.36
C TRP A 313 8.16 0.10 8.49
N ILE A 314 7.98 1.41 8.58
CA ILE A 314 9.04 2.38 8.84
C ILE A 314 8.83 2.93 10.24
N GLU A 315 9.88 2.89 11.05
CA GLU A 315 9.91 3.46 12.39
C GLU A 315 9.76 4.98 12.35
N ASN A 316 8.79 5.53 13.11
CA ASN A 316 8.55 6.97 13.19
C ASN A 316 8.62 7.46 14.64
N ARG A 317 7.63 7.08 15.47
CA ARG A 317 7.58 7.41 16.91
C ARG A 317 7.98 6.24 17.82
N VAL A 318 8.37 5.12 17.26
CA VAL A 318 8.78 3.93 18.00
C VAL A 318 10.04 3.33 17.39
N SER A 319 10.92 2.76 18.21
CA SER A 319 11.86 1.74 17.76
C SER A 319 11.44 0.37 18.29
N ALA A 320 11.50 -0.65 17.43
CA ALA A 320 11.06 -1.99 17.74
C ALA A 320 12.22 -2.97 17.61
N SER A 321 12.48 -3.76 18.65
CA SER A 321 13.44 -4.86 18.59
C SER A 321 12.72 -6.19 18.76
N VAL A 322 12.93 -7.10 17.81
CA VAL A 322 12.39 -8.46 17.84
C VAL A 322 13.45 -9.41 18.36
N GLU A 323 13.13 -10.11 19.44
CA GLU A 323 13.96 -11.15 20.02
C GLU A 323 13.27 -12.50 19.87
N LYS A 324 14.03 -13.53 19.48
CA LYS A 324 13.55 -14.91 19.36
C LYS A 324 14.28 -15.79 20.37
N SER A 325 13.56 -16.74 20.97
CA SER A 325 14.12 -17.68 21.94
C SER A 325 13.62 -19.10 21.67
N GLU A 326 14.56 -20.03 21.50
CA GLU A 326 14.25 -21.46 21.42
C GLU A 326 13.73 -22.01 22.76
N LYS A 327 14.23 -21.49 23.88
CA LYS A 327 13.80 -21.87 25.23
C LYS A 327 12.50 -21.17 25.66
N GLY A 328 12.06 -20.19 24.89
CA GLY A 328 10.95 -19.31 25.21
C GLY A 328 11.32 -18.19 26.19
N PHE A 329 10.56 -17.11 26.15
CA PHE A 329 10.55 -16.01 27.12
C PHE A 329 9.40 -16.25 28.09
N ALA A 330 9.64 -16.10 29.39
CA ALA A 330 8.56 -16.12 30.37
C ALA A 330 7.63 -14.92 30.16
N VAL A 331 6.33 -15.16 30.13
CA VAL A 331 5.30 -14.11 30.11
C VAL A 331 5.16 -13.54 31.53
N PRO A 332 5.31 -12.22 31.74
CA PRO A 332 5.12 -11.59 33.04
C PRO A 332 3.72 -11.86 33.63
N GLU A 333 3.62 -11.97 34.96
CA GLU A 333 2.33 -12.23 35.63
C GLU A 333 1.36 -11.05 35.54
N ASP A 334 1.90 -9.84 35.39
CA ASP A 334 1.20 -8.57 35.26
C ASP A 334 0.95 -8.16 33.80
N ALA A 335 1.19 -9.06 32.83
CA ALA A 335 0.90 -8.81 31.43
C ALA A 335 -0.59 -8.43 31.23
N LEU A 336 -0.81 -7.25 30.64
CA LEU A 336 -2.16 -6.69 30.42
C LEU A 336 -3.05 -7.61 29.58
N PHE A 337 -2.44 -8.34 28.63
CA PHE A 337 -3.12 -9.33 27.79
C PHE A 337 -2.36 -10.67 27.83
N SER A 338 -2.80 -11.60 28.71
CA SER A 338 -2.07 -12.85 28.94
C SER A 338 -2.64 -14.08 28.24
N ALA A 339 -1.74 -14.99 27.86
CA ALA A 339 -2.00 -16.35 27.39
C ALA A 339 -2.50 -17.32 28.48
N GLY A 340 -2.49 -16.88 29.74
CA GLY A 340 -2.58 -17.70 30.95
C GLY A 340 -1.24 -17.75 31.70
N ARG A 341 -1.29 -17.95 33.03
CA ARG A 341 -0.09 -18.04 33.88
C ARG A 341 0.82 -19.20 33.47
N GLY A 342 2.13 -19.01 33.60
CA GLY A 342 3.15 -20.03 33.32
C GLY A 342 3.39 -20.33 31.83
N LYS A 343 2.89 -19.49 30.91
CA LYS A 343 3.15 -19.64 29.48
C LYS A 343 4.47 -19.00 29.09
N THR A 344 5.08 -19.54 28.03
CA THR A 344 6.26 -18.98 27.40
C THR A 344 5.94 -18.50 25.98
N ALA A 345 6.64 -17.46 25.53
CA ALA A 345 6.56 -16.93 24.18
C ALA A 345 7.86 -17.24 23.42
N THR A 346 7.78 -17.67 22.17
CA THR A 346 8.99 -17.93 21.35
C THR A 346 9.58 -16.64 20.76
N THR A 347 8.80 -15.55 20.77
CA THR A 347 9.17 -14.24 20.26
C THR A 347 8.77 -13.18 21.27
N ARG A 348 9.65 -12.21 21.51
CA ARG A 348 9.40 -11.00 22.29
C ARG A 348 9.65 -9.79 21.39
N ILE A 349 8.72 -8.84 21.38
CA ILE A 349 8.91 -7.57 20.67
C ILE A 349 8.95 -6.47 21.73
N VAL A 350 10.05 -5.73 21.76
CA VAL A 350 10.21 -4.61 22.69
C VAL A 350 10.08 -3.31 21.91
N TYR A 351 9.12 -2.49 22.31
CA TYR A 351 8.88 -1.18 21.73
C TYR A 351 9.44 -0.08 22.64
N ARG A 352 10.23 0.83 22.09
CA ARG A 352 10.64 2.07 22.76
C ARG A 352 9.95 3.24 22.09
N VAL A 353 8.94 3.78 22.76
CA VAL A 353 8.11 4.86 22.22
C VAL A 353 8.69 6.23 22.58
N ARG A 354 8.66 7.15 21.61
CA ARG A 354 9.01 8.56 21.78
C ARG A 354 7.76 9.36 22.11
N ASN A 355 7.51 9.55 23.39
CA ASN A 355 6.38 10.36 23.87
C ASN A 355 6.62 11.86 23.62
N SER A 356 5.53 12.60 23.39
CA SER A 356 5.52 14.06 23.34
C SER A 356 4.24 14.59 23.99
N ALA A 357 4.06 15.92 23.99
CA ALA A 357 2.75 16.50 24.28
C ALA A 357 1.81 16.33 23.09
N PHE A 358 0.51 16.23 23.36
CA PHE A 358 -0.55 16.45 22.40
C PHE A 358 -0.68 17.94 22.07
N HIS A 359 -1.52 18.27 21.07
CA HIS A 359 -1.73 19.65 20.63
C HIS A 359 -2.32 20.58 21.72
N ASP A 360 -2.98 20.03 22.73
CA ASP A 360 -3.50 20.77 23.89
C ASP A 360 -2.47 20.92 25.03
N GLY A 361 -1.25 20.41 24.84
CA GLY A 361 -0.17 20.45 25.82
C GLY A 361 -0.19 19.29 26.84
N THR A 362 -1.18 18.39 26.79
CA THR A 362 -1.19 17.22 27.67
C THR A 362 -0.08 16.24 27.28
N SER A 363 0.68 15.75 28.26
CA SER A 363 1.77 14.79 28.02
C SER A 363 1.23 13.39 27.73
N MET A 364 1.73 12.76 26.67
CA MET A 364 1.44 11.35 26.38
C MET A 364 1.92 10.44 27.51
N SER A 365 1.07 9.47 27.85
CA SER A 365 1.28 8.45 28.86
C SER A 365 1.23 7.03 28.27
N PHE A 366 1.52 6.02 29.08
CA PHE A 366 1.32 4.63 28.68
C PHE A 366 -0.15 4.31 28.34
N ALA A 367 -1.10 4.99 29.00
CA ALA A 367 -2.52 4.79 28.75
C ALA A 367 -2.88 5.09 27.30
N ASP A 368 -2.28 6.12 26.69
CA ASP A 368 -2.54 6.51 25.30
C ASP A 368 -2.06 5.45 24.30
N LEU A 369 -1.04 4.67 24.67
CA LEU A 369 -0.53 3.57 23.84
C LEU A 369 -1.44 2.35 23.91
N VAL A 370 -2.00 2.07 25.09
CA VAL A 370 -2.81 0.87 25.32
C VAL A 370 -4.31 1.09 25.15
N TYR A 371 -4.77 2.35 25.18
CA TYR A 371 -6.18 2.73 25.09
C TYR A 371 -6.87 2.12 23.88
N ALA A 372 -6.15 2.08 22.76
CA ALA A 372 -6.66 1.49 21.54
C ALA A 372 -7.01 -0.02 21.75
N TYR A 373 -6.17 -0.78 22.44
CA TYR A 373 -6.45 -2.19 22.70
C TYR A 373 -7.73 -2.43 23.52
N ALA A 374 -8.23 -1.44 24.27
CA ALA A 374 -9.52 -1.54 24.95
C ALA A 374 -10.73 -1.60 23.99
N PHE A 375 -10.57 -1.12 22.75
CA PHE A 375 -11.62 -1.17 21.71
C PHE A 375 -11.45 -2.34 20.75
N THR A 376 -10.35 -3.10 20.83
CA THR A 376 -10.17 -4.32 20.05
C THR A 376 -10.89 -5.49 20.71
N ASN A 377 -11.64 -6.28 19.93
CA ASN A 377 -12.27 -7.49 20.44
C ASN A 377 -11.18 -8.47 20.94
N PRO A 378 -11.20 -8.90 22.22
CA PRO A 378 -10.23 -9.88 22.75
C PRO A 378 -10.15 -11.18 21.93
N GLU A 379 -11.23 -11.55 21.24
CA GLU A 379 -11.24 -12.72 20.35
C GLU A 379 -10.45 -12.52 19.05
N GLN A 380 -10.33 -11.28 18.55
CA GLN A 380 -9.51 -10.93 17.37
C GLN A 380 -8.01 -10.90 17.70
N LEU A 381 -7.63 -10.78 18.98
CA LEU A 381 -6.25 -10.87 19.46
C LEU A 381 -5.80 -12.32 19.73
N ARG A 382 -6.59 -13.33 19.33
CA ARG A 382 -6.18 -14.75 19.42
C ARG A 382 -5.03 -15.04 18.44
N GLY A 383 -3.79 -14.76 18.88
CA GLY A 383 -2.55 -15.06 18.16
C GLY A 383 -1.48 -13.97 18.25
N VAL A 384 -1.87 -12.73 18.57
CA VAL A 384 -0.95 -11.62 18.83
C VAL A 384 -1.21 -11.14 20.25
N ARG A 385 -0.25 -11.40 21.14
CA ARG A 385 -0.36 -11.15 22.59
C ARG A 385 0.74 -10.17 22.96
N LEU A 386 0.33 -8.99 23.40
CA LEU A 386 1.25 -7.91 23.79
C LEU A 386 1.61 -8.10 25.27
N LEU A 387 2.91 -8.10 25.53
CA LEU A 387 3.50 -8.13 26.87
C LEU A 387 3.88 -6.71 27.28
#